data_AF-A0A0Q3QSG2-F1
#
_entry.id   AF-A0A0Q3QSG2-F1
#
_cell.length_a   1.000
_cell.length_b   1.000
_cell.length_c   1.000
_cell.angle_alpha   90.00
_cell.angle_beta   90.00
_cell.angle_gamma   90.00
#
_symmetry.space_group_name_H-M   'P 1'
#
loop_
_entity.id
_entity.type
_entity.pdbx_description
1 polymer ?
#
loop_
_entity_poly.entity_id
_entity_poly.type
_entity_poly.pdbx_seq_one_letter_code
_entity_poly.pdbx_strand_id
1 'polypeptide(L)'
;MREIKFRGKPIEDYGDIKWFVGSLILSCEDELAYIEADGQGTVPVEWESVGQYTCLKDKNGKEIYEGDIIALPYKRTFPELGLQNHTVIFKNGYFSCSDYNTYASEVIGNIYENPELLNIK
;
A
#
# COMPACT_ATOMS: atom_id res chain seq x y z
N MET A 1 16.89 6.91 12.14
CA MET A 1 16.83 6.99 10.66
C MET A 1 15.43 6.54 10.24
N ARG A 2 14.77 7.22 9.30
CA ARG A 2 13.46 6.81 8.77
C ARG A 2 13.67 5.71 7.73
N GLU A 3 12.87 4.65 7.79
CA GLU A 3 12.89 3.59 6.78
C GLU A 3 12.19 4.08 5.51
N ILE A 4 12.88 3.95 4.37
CA ILE A 4 12.36 4.31 3.06
C ILE A 4 12.50 3.08 2.18
N LYS A 5 11.36 2.51 1.82
CA LYS A 5 11.26 1.36 0.91
C LYS A 5 9.95 1.43 0.15
N PHE A 6 9.94 0.77 -0.99
CA PHE A 6 8.82 0.73 -1.92
C PHE A 6 8.46 -0.72 -2.18
N ARG A 7 7.22 -0.95 -2.60
CA ARG A 7 6.79 -2.21 -3.18
C ARG A 7 6.34 -2.01 -4.62
N GLY A 8 6.41 -3.06 -5.41
CA GLY A 8 5.83 -3.10 -6.75
C GLY A 8 5.44 -4.52 -7.14
N LYS A 9 4.40 -4.64 -7.96
CA LYS A 9 3.93 -5.90 -8.52
C LYS A 9 4.77 -6.21 -9.77
N PRO A 10 5.39 -7.39 -9.86
CA PRO A 10 6.26 -7.71 -10.99
C PRO A 10 5.46 -7.78 -12.30
N ILE A 11 6.08 -7.37 -13.40
CA ILE A 11 5.51 -7.52 -14.75
C ILE A 11 5.62 -8.98 -15.23
N GLU A 12 6.66 -9.67 -14.79
CA GLU A 12 6.91 -11.08 -15.11
C GLU A 12 6.33 -12.02 -14.03
N ASP A 13 6.16 -13.29 -14.39
CA ASP A 13 5.71 -14.32 -13.46
C ASP A 13 6.90 -14.85 -12.61
N TYR A 14 6.82 -14.64 -11.30
CA TYR A 14 7.79 -15.13 -10.31
C TYR A 14 7.18 -16.22 -9.41
N GLY A 15 6.19 -16.97 -9.91
CA GLY A 15 5.50 -18.02 -9.19
C GLY A 15 4.66 -17.46 -8.05
N ASP A 16 5.00 -17.83 -6.81
CA ASP A 16 4.23 -17.42 -5.63
C ASP A 16 4.50 -15.97 -5.18
N ILE A 17 5.52 -15.31 -5.74
CA ILE A 17 5.90 -13.94 -5.37
C ILE A 17 5.00 -12.94 -6.11
N LYS A 18 4.13 -12.28 -5.35
CA LYS A 18 3.22 -11.26 -5.88
C LYS A 18 3.72 -9.82 -5.79
N TRP A 19 4.66 -9.55 -4.88
CA TRP A 19 5.16 -8.22 -4.59
C TRP A 19 6.65 -8.29 -4.28
N PHE A 20 7.42 -7.39 -4.88
CA PHE A 20 8.81 -7.13 -4.50
C PHE A 20 8.86 -5.91 -3.61
N VAL A 21 9.76 -5.92 -2.62
CA VAL A 21 9.96 -4.81 -1.68
C VAL A 21 11.44 -4.44 -1.68
N GLY A 22 11.75 -3.15 -1.77
CA GLY A 22 13.13 -2.68 -1.82
C GLY A 22 13.29 -1.22 -2.23
N SER A 23 14.42 -0.91 -2.85
CA SER A 23 14.73 0.43 -3.38
C SER A 23 14.07 0.63 -4.74
N LEU A 24 13.49 1.82 -4.95
CA LEU A 24 12.81 2.16 -6.20
C LEU A 24 13.79 2.82 -7.19
N ILE A 25 13.76 2.34 -8.43
CA ILE A 25 14.47 2.92 -9.58
C ILE A 25 13.42 3.27 -10.64
N LEU A 26 13.44 4.51 -11.14
CA LEU A 26 12.46 5.01 -12.11
C LEU A 26 13.13 5.53 -13.38
N SER A 27 12.56 5.22 -14.54
CA SER A 27 12.67 6.03 -15.75
C SER A 27 11.34 6.76 -15.95
N CYS A 28 11.28 8.03 -15.57
CA CYS A 28 10.05 8.81 -15.69
C CYS A 28 9.69 9.14 -17.16
N GLU A 29 10.66 9.16 -18.07
CA GLU A 29 10.42 9.44 -19.48
C GLU A 29 9.73 8.26 -20.18
N ASP A 30 10.08 7.04 -19.79
CA ASP A 30 9.57 5.80 -20.38
C ASP A 30 8.46 5.14 -19.55
N GLU A 31 8.06 5.76 -18.43
CA GLU A 31 7.15 5.19 -17.42
C GLU A 31 7.57 3.78 -16.95
N LEU A 32 8.88 3.57 -16.75
CA LEU A 32 9.43 2.30 -16.26
C LEU A 32 9.77 2.37 -14.78
N ALA A 33 9.40 1.34 -14.05
CA ALA A 33 9.70 1.18 -12.64
C ALA A 33 10.39 -0.16 -12.36
N TYR A 34 11.36 -0.12 -11.46
CA TYR A 34 12.05 -1.30 -10.96
C TYR A 34 12.19 -1.26 -9.45
N ILE A 35 12.12 -2.43 -8.83
CA ILE A 35 12.45 -2.62 -7.42
C ILE A 35 13.77 -3.39 -7.33
N GLU A 36 14.78 -2.77 -6.73
CA GLU A 36 15.99 -3.47 -6.29
C GLU A 36 15.67 -4.16 -4.96
N ALA A 37 15.38 -5.46 -5.03
CA ALA A 37 15.01 -6.29 -3.89
C ALA A 37 16.23 -7.03 -3.33
N ASP A 38 16.36 -7.01 -2.00
CA ASP A 38 17.50 -7.59 -1.29
C ASP A 38 17.66 -9.08 -1.61
N GLY A 39 18.79 -9.43 -2.24
CA GLY A 39 19.10 -10.81 -2.62
C GLY A 39 18.34 -11.36 -3.83
N GLN A 40 17.48 -10.55 -4.46
CA GLN A 40 16.68 -10.92 -5.64
C GLN A 40 17.02 -10.11 -6.89
N GLY A 41 17.83 -9.04 -6.73
CA GLY A 41 18.27 -8.19 -7.83
C GLY A 41 17.22 -7.12 -8.20
N THR A 42 17.37 -6.55 -9.39
CA THR A 42 16.48 -5.50 -9.90
C THR A 42 15.35 -6.11 -10.71
N VAL A 43 14.11 -5.92 -10.26
CA VAL A 43 12.91 -6.53 -10.85
C VAL A 43 12.05 -5.45 -11.51
N PRO A 44 11.66 -5.59 -12.79
CA PRO A 44 10.70 -4.69 -13.42
C PRO A 44 9.31 -4.87 -12.80
N VAL A 45 8.66 -3.77 -12.44
CA VAL A 45 7.35 -3.75 -11.80
C VAL A 45 6.36 -2.88 -12.57
N GLU A 46 5.07 -3.16 -12.44
CA GLU A 46 4.00 -2.34 -12.99
C GLU A 46 4.12 -0.92 -12.40
N TRP A 47 4.24 0.10 -13.25
CA TRP A 47 4.46 1.50 -12.86
C TRP A 47 3.43 1.99 -11.85
N GLU A 48 2.15 1.72 -12.13
CA GLU A 48 1.03 2.13 -11.29
C GLU A 48 1.00 1.40 -9.95
N SER A 49 1.60 0.21 -9.85
CA SER A 49 1.61 -0.59 -8.62
C SER A 49 2.61 -0.10 -7.58
N VAL A 50 3.52 0.80 -7.97
CA VAL A 50 4.57 1.31 -7.09
C VAL A 50 3.94 2.03 -5.90
N GLY A 51 4.19 1.52 -4.70
CA GLY A 51 3.66 2.09 -3.46
C GLY A 51 4.76 2.27 -2.41
N GLN A 52 4.85 3.46 -1.83
CA GLN A 52 5.81 3.73 -0.76
C GLN A 52 5.31 3.22 0.61
N TYR A 53 6.21 2.68 1.42
CA TYR A 53 5.94 2.38 2.82
C TYR A 53 5.66 3.67 3.62
N THR A 54 4.57 3.68 4.36
CA THR A 54 4.13 4.86 5.15
C THR A 54 4.92 5.08 6.44
N CYS A 55 5.80 4.15 6.81
CA CYS A 55 6.44 4.05 8.13
C CYS A 55 5.48 3.70 9.28
N LEU A 56 4.25 3.30 8.97
CA LEU A 56 3.24 2.88 9.94
C LEU A 56 2.90 1.40 9.76
N LYS A 57 2.52 0.78 10.88
CA LYS A 57 2.00 -0.57 10.92
C LYS A 57 0.55 -0.55 11.39
N ASP A 58 -0.25 -1.46 10.88
CA ASP A 58 -1.63 -1.66 11.30
C ASP A 58 -1.70 -2.33 12.68
N LYS A 59 -2.91 -2.58 13.18
CA LYS A 59 -3.12 -3.19 14.51
C LYS A 59 -2.50 -4.60 14.65
N ASN A 60 -2.24 -5.29 13.54
CA ASN A 60 -1.66 -6.63 13.49
C ASN A 60 -0.14 -6.60 13.24
N GLY A 61 0.47 -5.40 13.20
CA GLY A 61 1.89 -5.23 12.93
C GLY A 61 2.27 -5.33 11.44
N LYS A 62 1.29 -5.40 10.54
CA LYS A 62 1.52 -5.39 9.09
C LYS A 62 1.86 -3.98 8.63
N GLU A 63 2.90 -3.85 7.83
CA GLU A 63 3.31 -2.57 7.25
C GLU A 63 2.24 -2.04 6.28
N ILE A 64 2.00 -0.73 6.35
CA ILE A 64 1.03 -0.04 5.50
C ILE A 64 1.77 0.68 4.39
N TYR A 65 1.38 0.42 3.15
CA TYR A 65 1.91 1.03 1.95
C TYR A 65 0.84 1.86 1.24
N GLU A 66 1.28 2.78 0.38
CA GLU A 66 0.38 3.41 -0.58
C GLU A 66 -0.36 2.37 -1.44
N GLY A 67 -1.63 2.65 -1.72
CA GLY A 67 -2.56 1.75 -2.41
C GLY A 67 -3.14 0.65 -1.52
N ASP A 68 -2.73 0.51 -0.27
CA ASP A 68 -3.41 -0.40 0.67
C ASP A 68 -4.84 0.06 0.96
N ILE A 69 -5.74 -0.90 1.10
CA ILE A 69 -7.11 -0.71 1.56
C ILE A 69 -7.13 -1.09 3.04
N ILE A 70 -7.52 -0.13 3.88
CA ILE A 70 -7.64 -0.33 5.31
C ILE A 70 -9.10 -0.26 5.76
N ALA A 71 -9.45 -1.13 6.70
CA ALA A 71 -10.73 -1.07 7.41
C ALA A 71 -10.61 -0.20 8.66
N LEU A 72 -11.52 0.77 8.79
CA LEU A 72 -11.61 1.70 9.92
C LEU A 72 -13.03 1.71 10.50
N PRO A 73 -13.23 1.88 11.81
CA PRO A 73 -14.56 2.15 12.36
C PRO A 73 -15.15 3.45 11.79
N TYR A 74 -16.44 3.44 11.41
CA TYR A 74 -17.13 4.60 10.82
C TYR A 74 -16.93 5.89 11.64
N LYS A 75 -17.04 5.79 12.96
CA LYS A 75 -16.65 6.83 13.92
C LYS A 75 -16.07 6.16 15.15
N ARG A 76 -15.01 6.75 15.73
CA ARG A 76 -14.45 6.27 17.01
C ARG A 76 -15.53 6.18 18.11
N THR A 77 -16.50 7.09 18.08
CA THR A 77 -17.59 7.19 19.07
C THR A 77 -18.75 6.24 18.77
N PHE A 78 -18.85 5.68 17.56
CA PHE A 78 -19.98 4.85 17.13
C PHE A 78 -19.49 3.63 16.32
N PRO A 79 -18.72 2.71 16.95
CA PRO A 79 -18.21 1.50 16.29
C PRO A 79 -19.33 0.55 15.80
N GLU A 80 -20.53 0.64 16.39
CA GLU A 80 -21.72 -0.11 15.98
C GLU A 80 -22.24 0.25 14.58
N LEU A 81 -21.84 1.41 14.04
CA LEU A 81 -22.19 1.83 12.68
C LEU A 81 -21.36 1.10 11.61
N GLY A 82 -20.46 0.20 12.02
CA GLY A 82 -19.72 -0.68 11.13
C GLY A 82 -18.35 -0.14 10.73
N LEU A 83 -17.71 -0.88 9.82
CA LEU A 83 -16.40 -0.58 9.27
C LEU A 83 -16.55 0.09 7.91
N GLN A 84 -15.66 1.02 7.61
CA GLN A 84 -15.48 1.61 6.29
C GLN A 84 -14.10 1.27 5.75
N ASN A 85 -14.05 1.04 4.45
CA ASN A 85 -12.83 0.75 3.73
C ASN A 85 -12.31 2.02 3.08
N HIS A 86 -11.02 2.28 3.24
CA HIS A 86 -10.37 3.47 2.74
C HIS A 86 -9.03 3.12 2.09
N THR A 87 -8.68 3.79 1.00
CA THR A 87 -7.38 3.63 0.35
C THR A 87 -6.36 4.57 0.97
N VAL A 88 -5.16 4.06 1.24
CA VAL A 88 -4.00 4.85 1.62
C VAL A 88 -3.42 5.54 0.39
N ILE A 89 -3.39 6.87 0.39
CA ILE A 89 -2.90 7.71 -0.71
C ILE A 89 -1.88 8.73 -0.21
N PHE A 90 -0.94 9.14 -1.06
CA PHE A 90 -0.11 10.31 -0.78
C PHE A 90 -0.77 11.58 -1.33
N LYS A 91 -1.11 12.54 -0.45
CA LYS A 91 -1.74 13.80 -0.84
C LYS A 91 -1.28 14.93 0.07
N ASN A 92 -1.07 16.12 -0.49
CA ASN A 92 -0.69 17.33 0.27
C ASN A 92 0.56 17.14 1.17
N GLY A 93 1.51 16.30 0.76
CA GLY A 93 2.77 16.08 1.46
C GLY A 93 2.73 15.04 2.59
N TYR A 94 1.63 14.29 2.76
CA TYR A 94 1.53 13.22 3.75
C TYR A 94 0.71 12.03 3.23
N PHE A 95 0.91 10.86 3.86
CA PHE A 95 0.05 9.69 3.63
C PHE A 95 -1.26 9.86 4.41
N SER A 96 -2.37 9.68 3.72
CA SER A 96 -3.71 9.78 4.28
C SER A 96 -4.57 8.62 3.80
N CYS A 97 -5.46 8.15 4.65
CA CYS A 97 -6.50 7.18 4.31
C CYS A 97 -7.90 7.75 4.60
N SER A 98 -8.00 8.70 5.52
CA SER A 98 -9.23 9.45 5.82
C SER A 98 -8.85 10.62 6.74
N ASP A 99 -9.84 11.44 7.12
CA ASP A 99 -9.68 12.47 8.15
C ASP A 99 -9.53 11.89 9.57
N TYR A 100 -9.44 10.56 9.72
CA TYR A 100 -9.51 9.85 11.00
C TYR A 100 -8.21 9.13 11.38
N ASN A 101 -8.07 8.89 12.68
CA ASN A 101 -6.86 8.35 13.30
C ASN A 101 -6.68 6.83 13.02
N THR A 102 -5.48 6.42 12.62
CA THR A 102 -5.17 5.08 12.07
C THR A 102 -4.85 4.00 13.10
N TYR A 103 -4.79 4.30 14.41
CA TYR A 103 -4.36 3.31 15.42
C TYR A 103 -5.21 2.02 15.51
N ALA A 104 -6.45 2.05 15.01
CA ALA A 104 -7.34 0.89 14.98
C ALA A 104 -7.50 0.27 13.58
N SER A 105 -6.70 0.71 12.59
CA SER A 105 -6.82 0.24 11.21
C SER A 105 -6.27 -1.17 11.05
N GLU A 106 -6.86 -1.89 10.09
CA GLU A 106 -6.36 -3.17 9.60
C GLU A 106 -6.23 -3.11 8.08
N VAL A 107 -5.09 -3.55 7.54
CA VAL A 107 -4.92 -3.70 6.09
C VAL A 107 -5.67 -4.94 5.63
N ILE A 108 -6.75 -4.74 4.88
CA ILE A 108 -7.64 -5.81 4.39
C ILE A 108 -7.42 -6.18 2.92
N GLY A 109 -6.62 -5.40 2.19
CA GLY A 109 -6.31 -5.63 0.78
C GLY A 109 -5.53 -4.46 0.19
N ASN A 110 -5.43 -4.41 -1.13
CA ASN A 110 -4.90 -3.26 -1.88
C ASN A 110 -5.72 -3.05 -3.16
N ILE A 111 -5.60 -1.87 -3.78
CA ILE A 111 -6.40 -1.50 -4.96
C ILE A 111 -6.09 -2.35 -6.21
N TYR A 112 -4.97 -3.06 -6.25
CA TYR A 112 -4.53 -3.85 -7.41
C TYR A 112 -5.05 -5.29 -7.36
N GLU A 113 -5.12 -5.87 -6.16
CA GLU A 113 -5.58 -7.24 -5.94
C GLU A 113 -7.03 -7.33 -5.44
N ASN A 114 -7.53 -6.28 -4.79
CA ASN A 114 -8.83 -6.28 -4.12
C ASN A 114 -9.69 -5.03 -4.41
N PRO A 115 -9.85 -4.60 -5.68
CA PRO A 115 -10.65 -3.42 -6.01
C PRO A 115 -12.11 -3.54 -5.55
N GLU A 116 -12.65 -4.75 -5.41
CA GLU A 116 -14.00 -5.03 -4.92
C GLU A 116 -14.25 -4.54 -3.49
N LEU A 117 -13.21 -4.41 -2.66
CA LEU A 117 -13.34 -3.96 -1.27
C LEU A 117 -13.74 -2.49 -1.14
N LEU A 118 -13.63 -1.69 -2.21
CA LEU A 118 -14.07 -0.29 -2.20
C LEU A 118 -15.55 -0.11 -2.56
N ASN A 119 -16.23 -1.17 -3.00
CA ASN A 119 -17.64 -1.13 -3.44
C ASN A 119 -18.64 -1.51 -2.34
N ILE A 120 -18.24 -1.50 -1.07
CA ILE A 120 -19.14 -1.82 0.04
C ILE A 120 -20.10 -0.63 0.26
N LYS A 121 -21.35 -0.80 -0.18
CA LYS A 121 -22.45 0.15 0.01
C LYS A 121 -23.02 0.08 1.42
#